data_AF-A0A931BE22-F1
#
_entry.id   AF-A0A931BE22-F1
#
_cell.length_a   1.000
_cell.length_b   1.000
_cell.length_c   1.000
_cell.angle_alpha   90.00
_cell.angle_beta   90.00
_cell.angle_gamma   90.00
#
_symmetry.space_group_name_H-M   'P 1'
#
loop_
_entity.id
_entity.type
_entity.pdbx_description
1 polymer ?
#
loop_
_entity_poly.entity_id
_entity_poly.type
_entity_poly.pdbx_seq_one_letter_code
_entity_poly.pdbx_strand_id
1 'polypeptide(L)'
;MAATAGVFTPSTLATIVRASNDIFKNTPDLYAPKTEVLNEIVKMQTANVTPVTGSAINKVKVAWQDSSAIVAGSCAPACDLDGPETGTDGVEMTLNYCSHTSFKKEVIVGDNPYGLYQNGVIGYAQSVAQDIMRAKQVIQEDAALKMLAKLATFAGVNADTTGQYGATVTGTNTTIPAANWNEGLFPFLQMEAQINRMVRPYILDGVQNGLYLRRLNAIPNALNDSQRDQQAKFNLIEAVFDYFTFAAAGLVNTDFVVDGTAVAFAARNQYAVGAVESPQADHTVFAIPGAISQGMDGQNVGTSLFNIDVEVQRKCETVTRAGRTVKRWFDVYDFTLPYFDLLHDPYRLGGSTNTGVLKVTKV
;
A
#
# COMPACT_ATOMS: atom_id res chain seq x y z
N MET A 1 34.88 -37.53 -4.52
CA MET A 1 33.83 -36.76 -5.21
C MET A 1 32.90 -36.21 -4.14
N ALA A 2 32.96 -34.91 -3.87
CA ALA A 2 32.05 -34.27 -2.93
C ALA A 2 30.65 -34.24 -3.56
N ALA A 3 29.64 -34.77 -2.88
CA ALA A 3 28.26 -34.62 -3.29
C ALA A 3 27.94 -33.11 -3.36
N THR A 4 27.69 -32.60 -4.55
CA THR A 4 27.20 -31.23 -4.75
C THR A 4 25.83 -31.15 -4.09
N ALA A 5 25.79 -30.63 -2.87
CA ALA A 5 24.58 -30.59 -2.06
C ALA A 5 23.50 -29.74 -2.75
N GLY A 6 22.45 -30.41 -3.22
CA GLY A 6 21.12 -29.89 -3.60
C GLY A 6 21.09 -28.49 -4.18
N VAL A 7 21.36 -28.36 -5.48
CA VAL A 7 21.10 -27.11 -6.22
C VAL A 7 19.67 -26.64 -5.92
N PHE A 8 19.49 -25.36 -5.58
CA PHE A 8 18.16 -24.77 -5.38
C PHE A 8 17.49 -24.71 -6.76
N THR A 9 16.80 -25.78 -7.12
CA THR A 9 16.22 -25.91 -8.46
C THR A 9 14.94 -25.07 -8.57
N PRO A 10 14.59 -24.61 -9.79
CA PRO A 10 13.31 -23.96 -10.05
C PRO A 10 12.09 -24.77 -9.57
N SER A 11 12.18 -26.11 -9.52
CA SER A 11 11.10 -26.98 -9.04
C SER A 11 10.92 -26.92 -7.52
N THR A 12 12.01 -26.83 -6.74
CA THR A 12 11.95 -26.59 -5.29
C THR A 12 11.30 -25.24 -5.00
N LEU A 13 11.69 -24.20 -5.75
CA LEU A 13 11.11 -22.87 -5.62
C LEU A 13 9.61 -22.85 -5.95
N ALA A 14 9.20 -23.47 -7.07
CA ALA A 14 7.80 -23.57 -7.44
C ALA A 14 6.95 -24.32 -6.41
N THR A 15 7.55 -25.23 -5.64
CA THR A 15 6.90 -25.95 -4.54
C THR A 15 6.72 -25.03 -3.32
N ILE A 16 7.75 -24.27 -2.96
CA ILE A 16 7.71 -23.30 -1.86
C ILE A 16 6.68 -22.20 -2.13
N VAL A 17 6.66 -21.64 -3.35
CA VAL A 17 5.70 -20.59 -3.74
C VAL A 17 4.27 -21.13 -3.71
N ARG A 18 4.03 -22.36 -4.17
CA ARG A 18 2.71 -23.00 -4.07
C ARG A 18 2.29 -23.20 -2.61
N ALA A 19 3.18 -23.75 -1.79
CA ALA A 19 2.92 -23.92 -0.36
C ALA A 19 2.62 -22.59 0.35
N SER A 20 3.31 -21.52 -0.02
CA SER A 20 3.06 -20.16 0.49
C SER A 20 1.66 -19.66 0.12
N ASN A 21 1.23 -19.85 -1.14
CA ASN A 21 -0.11 -19.51 -1.57
C ASN A 21 -1.20 -20.34 -0.87
N ASP A 22 -0.95 -21.63 -0.65
CA ASP A 22 -1.88 -22.51 0.06
C ASP A 22 -2.01 -22.13 1.54
N ILE A 23 -0.91 -21.76 2.19
CA ILE A 23 -0.93 -21.21 3.56
C ILE A 23 -1.77 -19.93 3.62
N PHE A 24 -1.58 -19.02 2.68
CA PHE A 24 -2.36 -17.78 2.64
C PHE A 24 -3.86 -18.04 2.46
N LYS A 25 -4.24 -18.99 1.59
CA LYS A 25 -5.65 -19.36 1.39
C LYS A 25 -6.28 -20.01 2.62
N ASN A 26 -5.53 -20.88 3.32
CA ASN A 26 -6.06 -21.64 4.45
C ASN A 26 -6.03 -20.86 5.77
N THR A 27 -5.08 -19.93 5.92
CA THR A 27 -4.88 -19.13 7.14
C THR A 27 -4.62 -17.66 6.80
N PRO A 28 -5.56 -16.97 6.11
CA PRO A 28 -5.36 -15.59 5.70
C PRO A 28 -5.15 -14.67 6.90
N ASP A 29 -5.86 -14.88 8.01
CA ASP A 29 -5.82 -14.01 9.19
C ASP A 29 -4.44 -13.91 9.86
N LEU A 30 -3.60 -14.95 9.72
CA LEU A 30 -2.27 -14.98 10.34
C LEU A 30 -1.21 -14.19 9.56
N TYR A 31 -1.45 -13.95 8.28
CA TYR A 31 -0.48 -13.38 7.35
C TYR A 31 -1.06 -12.23 6.49
N ALA A 32 -2.30 -11.82 6.77
CA ALA A 32 -2.93 -10.69 6.09
C ALA A 32 -2.25 -9.39 6.54
N PRO A 33 -1.58 -8.68 5.63
CA PRO A 33 -0.91 -7.45 5.99
C PRO A 33 -1.91 -6.35 6.28
N LYS A 34 -1.57 -5.45 7.19
CA LYS A 34 -2.37 -4.24 7.49
C LYS A 34 -2.03 -3.15 6.46
N THR A 35 -2.78 -3.17 5.35
CA THR A 35 -2.57 -2.29 4.18
C THR A 35 -3.87 -1.67 3.68
N GLU A 36 -4.87 -1.54 4.54
CA GLU A 36 -6.21 -1.06 4.20
C GLU A 36 -6.15 0.31 3.51
N VAL A 37 -5.31 1.22 4.03
CA VAL A 37 -5.07 2.55 3.42
C VAL A 37 -4.51 2.44 2.00
N LEU A 38 -3.48 1.61 1.81
CA LEU A 38 -2.83 1.47 0.51
C LEU A 38 -3.78 0.84 -0.52
N ASN A 39 -4.56 -0.16 -0.10
CA ASN A 39 -5.56 -0.78 -0.94
C ASN A 39 -6.61 0.25 -1.40
N GLU A 40 -7.04 1.13 -0.51
CA GLU A 40 -8.01 2.17 -0.85
C GLU A 40 -7.43 3.21 -1.81
N ILE A 41 -6.19 3.65 -1.59
CA ILE A 41 -5.49 4.54 -2.51
C ILE A 41 -5.45 3.93 -3.93
N VAL A 42 -5.06 2.66 -4.07
CA VAL A 42 -5.01 2.02 -5.39
C VAL A 42 -6.39 1.79 -5.99
N LYS A 43 -7.40 1.49 -5.17
CA LYS A 43 -8.78 1.35 -5.64
C LYS A 43 -9.34 2.67 -6.18
N MET A 44 -8.96 3.79 -5.55
CA MET A 44 -9.50 5.10 -5.85
C MET A 44 -8.70 5.87 -6.91
N GLN A 45 -7.41 5.53 -7.11
CA GLN A 45 -6.55 6.21 -8.07
C GLN A 45 -7.12 6.15 -9.50
N THR A 46 -7.08 7.27 -10.21
CA THR A 46 -7.49 7.34 -11.63
C THR A 46 -6.31 7.46 -12.59
N ALA A 47 -5.09 7.65 -12.07
CA ALA A 47 -3.91 7.83 -12.89
C ALA A 47 -3.49 6.53 -13.57
N ASN A 48 -3.02 6.63 -14.82
CA ASN A 48 -2.38 5.52 -15.49
C ASN A 48 -0.86 5.60 -15.28
N VAL A 49 -0.31 4.58 -14.61
CA VAL A 49 1.11 4.50 -14.28
C VAL A 49 1.75 3.44 -15.16
N THR A 50 2.73 3.85 -15.96
CA THR A 50 3.46 2.94 -16.85
C THR A 50 4.97 3.02 -16.61
N PRO A 51 5.68 1.88 -16.58
CA PRO A 51 7.14 1.89 -16.54
C PRO A 51 7.75 2.58 -17.77
N VAL A 52 8.78 3.40 -17.58
CA VAL A 52 9.50 4.02 -18.71
C VAL A 52 10.51 3.02 -19.27
N THR A 53 10.36 2.66 -20.54
CA THR A 53 11.35 1.86 -21.29
C THR A 53 12.56 2.70 -21.65
N GLY A 54 13.78 2.21 -21.39
CA GLY A 54 15.03 2.88 -21.77
C GLY A 54 15.52 3.98 -20.81
N SER A 55 14.82 4.21 -19.69
CA SER A 55 15.22 5.14 -18.63
C SER A 55 15.70 4.40 -17.38
N ALA A 56 16.09 5.13 -16.34
CA ALA A 56 16.48 4.55 -15.06
C ALA A 56 15.36 3.66 -14.49
N ILE A 57 15.74 2.56 -13.83
CA ILE A 57 14.79 1.54 -13.37
C ILE A 57 13.82 2.05 -12.30
N ASN A 58 14.14 3.16 -11.66
CA ASN A 58 13.30 3.83 -10.66
C ASN A 58 12.37 4.90 -11.23
N LYS A 59 12.24 5.01 -12.56
CA LYS A 59 11.36 6.00 -13.20
C LYS A 59 10.08 5.38 -13.75
N VAL A 60 8.98 6.11 -13.61
CA VAL A 60 7.67 5.79 -14.18
C VAL A 60 7.12 7.01 -14.93
N LYS A 61 6.37 6.76 -16.00
CA LYS A 61 5.58 7.79 -16.68
C LYS A 61 4.17 7.71 -16.15
N VAL A 62 3.70 8.82 -15.61
CA VAL A 62 2.33 8.94 -15.10
C VAL A 62 1.57 9.91 -15.99
N ALA A 63 0.39 9.48 -16.41
CA ALA A 63 -0.55 10.35 -17.08
C ALA A 63 -1.80 10.49 -16.21
N TRP A 64 -2.11 11.74 -15.88
CA TRP A 64 -3.42 12.13 -15.39
C TRP A 64 -4.22 12.66 -16.57
N GLN A 65 -5.54 12.50 -16.52
CA GLN A 65 -6.40 13.16 -17.47
C GLN A 65 -6.41 14.65 -17.11
N ASP A 66 -5.75 15.48 -17.93
CA ASP A 66 -5.80 16.92 -17.76
C ASP A 66 -7.22 17.39 -18.05
N SER A 67 -7.93 17.74 -16.99
CA SER A 67 -9.20 18.43 -17.07
C SER A 67 -8.95 19.93 -16.91
N SER A 68 -8.04 20.47 -17.73
CA SER A 68 -7.78 21.90 -17.82
C SER A 68 -9.12 22.63 -17.81
N ALA A 69 -9.20 23.72 -17.04
CA ALA A 69 -10.47 24.31 -16.64
C ALA A 69 -11.31 24.70 -17.87
N ILE A 70 -12.23 23.81 -18.26
CA ILE A 70 -13.27 24.11 -19.24
C ILE A 70 -14.15 25.17 -18.59
N VAL A 71 -13.89 26.43 -18.92
CA VAL A 71 -14.65 27.56 -18.39
C VAL A 71 -15.89 27.77 -19.24
N ALA A 72 -17.02 27.99 -18.58
CA ALA A 72 -18.22 28.43 -19.26
C ALA A 72 -17.99 29.84 -19.81
N GLY A 73 -17.91 29.97 -21.14
CA GLY A 73 -17.97 31.26 -21.83
C GLY A 73 -19.42 31.77 -21.93
N SER A 74 -19.60 33.07 -22.04
CA SER A 74 -20.90 33.63 -22.42
C SER A 74 -21.22 33.27 -23.88
N CYS A 75 -22.50 33.04 -24.18
CA CYS A 75 -22.93 32.75 -25.55
C CYS A 75 -22.74 33.99 -26.43
N ALA A 76 -21.65 34.04 -27.18
CA ALA A 76 -21.49 34.96 -28.30
C ALA A 76 -21.84 34.23 -29.61
N PRO A 77 -22.40 34.92 -30.63
CA PRO A 77 -22.53 34.36 -31.97
C PRO A 77 -21.12 34.19 -32.58
N ALA A 78 -20.46 33.09 -32.24
CA ALA A 78 -19.13 32.76 -32.73
C ALA A 78 -19.25 31.85 -33.95
N CYS A 79 -18.67 32.29 -35.07
CA CYS A 79 -18.50 31.46 -36.26
C CYS A 79 -17.32 30.47 -36.12
N ASP A 80 -16.51 30.63 -35.06
CA ASP A 80 -15.37 29.77 -34.74
C ASP A 80 -15.63 29.02 -33.43
N LEU A 81 -15.73 27.70 -33.52
CA LEU A 81 -15.73 26.81 -32.36
C LEU A 81 -14.27 26.60 -31.94
N ASP A 82 -13.85 27.32 -30.90
CA ASP A 82 -12.53 27.19 -30.29
C ASP A 82 -12.67 26.79 -28.81
N GLY A 83 -11.68 26.09 -28.28
CA GLY A 83 -11.66 25.59 -26.91
C GLY A 83 -10.27 25.08 -26.54
N PRO A 84 -9.93 25.03 -25.24
CA PRO A 84 -8.64 24.53 -24.81
C PRO A 84 -8.50 23.05 -25.23
N GLU A 85 -7.38 22.72 -25.87
CA GLU A 85 -7.02 21.33 -26.13
C GLU A 85 -6.75 20.62 -24.80
N THR A 86 -7.46 19.53 -24.53
CA THR A 86 -7.20 18.68 -23.37
C THR A 86 -5.99 17.80 -23.68
N GLY A 87 -4.82 18.15 -23.15
CA GLY A 87 -3.60 17.36 -23.29
C GLY A 87 -3.66 16.06 -22.50
N THR A 88 -2.95 15.02 -22.96
CA THR A 88 -2.65 13.83 -22.16
C THR A 88 -1.14 13.76 -21.93
N ASP A 89 -0.60 14.82 -21.33
CA ASP A 89 0.83 14.92 -21.10
C ASP A 89 1.23 13.99 -19.95
N GLY A 90 2.07 13.00 -20.26
CA GLY A 90 2.62 12.11 -19.26
C GLY A 90 3.93 12.63 -18.71
N VAL A 91 4.04 12.74 -17.40
CA VAL A 91 5.20 13.27 -16.68
C VAL A 91 6.04 12.10 -16.17
N GLU A 92 7.37 12.19 -16.35
CA GLU A 92 8.28 11.23 -15.73
C GLU A 92 8.46 11.57 -14.24
N MET A 93 8.22 10.60 -13.38
CA MET A 93 8.44 10.72 -11.94
C MET A 93 9.42 9.65 -11.45
N THR A 94 10.18 9.99 -10.41
CA THR A 94 11.14 9.09 -9.77
C THR A 94 10.53 8.47 -8.53
N LEU A 95 10.62 7.14 -8.42
CA LEU A 95 10.23 6.38 -7.25
C LEU A 95 11.38 6.38 -6.23
N ASN A 96 11.12 6.86 -5.02
CA ASN A 96 12.17 7.13 -4.03
C ASN A 96 12.25 6.12 -2.89
N TYR A 97 11.21 5.31 -2.69
CA TYR A 97 11.19 4.35 -1.59
C TYR A 97 11.64 2.96 -2.03
N CYS A 98 12.36 2.32 -1.12
CA CYS A 98 12.72 0.93 -1.15
C CYS A 98 12.39 0.32 0.22
N SER A 99 11.96 -0.93 0.23
CA SER A 99 11.72 -1.72 1.45
C SER A 99 12.35 -3.08 1.26
N HIS A 100 13.07 -3.56 2.27
CA HIS A 100 13.67 -4.88 2.22
C HIS A 100 13.62 -5.57 3.57
N THR A 101 13.59 -6.90 3.55
CA THR A 101 13.69 -7.74 4.75
C THR A 101 14.32 -9.08 4.38
N SER A 102 15.06 -9.68 5.31
CA SER A 102 15.71 -10.96 5.06
C SER A 102 15.54 -11.93 6.21
N PHE A 103 15.59 -13.22 5.88
CA PHE A 103 15.72 -14.29 6.86
C PHE A 103 16.66 -15.36 6.34
N LYS A 104 17.19 -16.18 7.25
CA LYS A 104 18.03 -17.33 6.89
C LYS A 104 17.46 -18.63 7.45
N LYS A 105 17.44 -19.67 6.63
CA LYS A 105 16.97 -21.01 7.00
C LYS A 105 18.11 -22.00 6.92
N GLU A 106 18.34 -22.72 8.01
CA GLU A 106 19.35 -23.78 8.03
C GLU A 106 18.97 -24.91 7.06
N VAL A 107 19.92 -25.28 6.20
CA VAL A 107 19.84 -26.41 5.29
C VAL A 107 20.58 -27.58 5.91
N ILE A 108 19.88 -28.70 6.06
CA ILE A 108 20.51 -29.92 6.54
C ILE A 108 21.25 -30.58 5.37
N VAL A 109 22.58 -30.70 5.50
CA VAL A 109 23.43 -31.42 4.55
C VAL A 109 23.98 -32.66 5.25
N GLY A 110 23.63 -33.85 4.76
CA GLY A 110 24.09 -35.16 5.29
C GLY A 110 23.29 -35.69 6.49
N ASP A 111 23.85 -36.68 7.18
CA ASP A 111 23.30 -37.28 8.42
C ASP A 111 23.48 -36.30 9.59
N ASN A 112 22.66 -35.25 9.66
CA ASN A 112 22.62 -34.37 10.83
C ASN A 112 21.55 -34.88 11.81
N PRO A 113 21.91 -35.61 12.87
CA PRO A 113 20.96 -36.22 13.82
C PRO A 113 20.15 -35.19 14.64
N TYR A 114 20.44 -33.89 14.50
CA TYR A 114 19.73 -32.80 15.18
C TYR A 114 18.79 -32.01 14.25
N GLY A 115 18.57 -32.49 13.02
CA GLY A 115 17.71 -31.82 12.06
C GLY A 115 16.24 -31.87 12.47
N LEU A 116 15.70 -30.76 12.97
CA LEU A 116 14.27 -30.62 13.29
C LEU A 116 13.35 -30.98 12.10
N TYR A 117 13.82 -30.83 10.86
CA TYR A 117 13.08 -31.19 9.65
C TYR A 117 13.12 -32.70 9.32
N GLN A 118 14.10 -33.47 9.81
CA GLN A 118 14.14 -34.93 9.63
C GLN A 118 13.12 -35.64 10.53
N ASN A 119 12.76 -35.04 11.66
CA ASN A 119 11.79 -35.59 12.62
C ASN A 119 10.31 -35.27 12.27
N GLY A 120 10.05 -34.67 11.10
CA GLY A 120 8.74 -34.75 10.43
C GLY A 120 7.59 -33.89 10.97
N VAL A 121 7.81 -33.01 11.95
CA VAL A 121 6.72 -32.17 12.49
C VAL A 121 6.36 -31.00 11.57
N ILE A 122 7.35 -30.36 10.94
CA ILE A 122 7.16 -29.30 9.95
C ILE A 122 8.15 -29.53 8.81
N GLY A 123 7.65 -29.66 7.58
CA GLY A 123 8.51 -29.81 6.40
C GLY A 123 9.33 -28.54 6.13
N TYR A 124 10.57 -28.67 5.67
CA TYR A 124 11.44 -27.53 5.34
C TYR A 124 10.73 -26.52 4.41
N ALA A 125 10.10 -27.01 3.33
CA ALA A 125 9.37 -26.16 2.39
C ALA A 125 8.21 -25.40 3.04
N GLN A 126 7.47 -26.03 3.96
CA GLN A 126 6.37 -25.39 4.69
C GLN A 126 6.90 -24.31 5.64
N SER A 127 8.01 -24.59 6.33
CA SER A 127 8.62 -23.63 7.25
C SER A 127 9.18 -22.43 6.51
N VAL A 128 9.85 -22.64 5.37
CA VAL A 128 10.28 -21.54 4.49
C VAL A 128 9.06 -20.76 4.01
N ALA A 129 8.01 -21.42 3.51
CA ALA A 129 6.81 -20.75 3.03
C ALA A 129 6.14 -19.85 4.09
N GLN A 130 6.10 -20.27 5.36
CA GLN A 130 5.63 -19.42 6.46
C GLN A 130 6.51 -18.18 6.68
N ASP A 131 7.83 -18.34 6.62
CA ASP A 131 8.78 -17.23 6.76
C ASP A 131 8.68 -16.26 5.56
N ILE A 132 8.45 -16.78 4.34
CA ILE A 132 8.14 -15.97 3.15
C ILE A 132 6.89 -15.13 3.39
N MET A 133 5.81 -15.73 3.89
CA MET A 133 4.56 -14.99 4.14
C MET A 133 4.75 -13.86 5.15
N ARG A 134 5.54 -14.07 6.20
CA ARG A 134 5.89 -13.01 7.16
C ARG A 134 6.75 -11.92 6.53
N ALA A 135 7.74 -12.28 5.72
CA ALA A 135 8.57 -11.31 5.01
C ALA A 135 7.73 -10.43 4.07
N LYS A 136 6.80 -11.04 3.33
CA LYS A 136 5.83 -10.30 2.51
C LYS A 136 5.01 -9.34 3.37
N GLN A 137 4.43 -9.82 4.45
CA GLN A 137 3.63 -8.98 5.35
C GLN A 137 4.40 -7.73 5.81
N VAL A 138 5.63 -7.91 6.30
CA VAL A 138 6.47 -6.80 6.79
C VAL A 138 6.74 -5.76 5.71
N ILE A 139 7.10 -6.19 4.48
CA ILE A 139 7.34 -5.26 3.37
C ILE A 139 6.07 -4.48 3.01
N GLN A 140 4.93 -5.14 3.02
CA GLN A 140 3.67 -4.53 2.63
C GLN A 140 3.17 -3.52 3.67
N GLU A 141 3.32 -3.83 4.96
CA GLU A 141 3.02 -2.90 6.05
C GLU A 141 3.97 -1.69 6.05
N ASP A 142 5.27 -1.90 5.79
CA ASP A 142 6.24 -0.79 5.65
C ASP A 142 5.94 0.08 4.40
N ALA A 143 5.49 -0.53 3.30
CA ALA A 143 5.04 0.22 2.14
C ALA A 143 3.83 1.10 2.48
N ALA A 144 2.78 0.54 3.11
CA ALA A 144 1.60 1.29 3.52
C ALA A 144 1.95 2.44 4.48
N LEU A 145 2.83 2.19 5.45
CA LEU A 145 3.37 3.19 6.37
C LEU A 145 4.03 4.36 5.63
N LYS A 146 4.93 4.07 4.69
CA LYS A 146 5.61 5.09 3.88
C LYS A 146 4.64 5.88 3.01
N MET A 147 3.64 5.22 2.42
CA MET A 147 2.64 5.89 1.58
C MET A 147 1.78 6.85 2.40
N LEU A 148 1.36 6.44 3.60
CA LEU A 148 0.59 7.30 4.48
C LEU A 148 1.43 8.49 4.99
N ALA A 149 2.70 8.28 5.35
CA ALA A 149 3.60 9.36 5.71
C ALA A 149 3.83 10.35 4.55
N LYS A 150 3.95 9.84 3.32
CA LYS A 150 4.07 10.65 2.10
C LYS A 150 2.79 11.44 1.81
N LEU A 151 1.61 10.83 1.98
CA LEU A 151 0.31 11.48 1.81
C LEU A 151 0.19 12.74 2.66
N ALA A 152 0.67 12.71 3.90
CA ALA A 152 0.67 13.87 4.79
C ALA A 152 1.45 15.07 4.22
N THR A 153 2.46 14.82 3.38
CA THR A 153 3.24 15.87 2.70
C THR A 153 2.52 16.49 1.50
N PHE A 154 1.46 15.84 1.00
CA PHE A 154 0.61 16.33 -0.09
C PHE A 154 -0.60 17.12 0.40
N ALA A 155 -0.79 17.24 1.72
CA ALA A 155 -1.88 18.00 2.30
C ALA A 155 -1.85 19.47 1.83
N GLY A 156 -2.97 19.92 1.29
CA GLY A 156 -3.17 21.27 0.78
C GLY A 156 -3.79 22.18 1.81
N VAL A 157 -3.89 23.46 1.45
CA VAL A 157 -4.61 24.44 2.27
C VAL A 157 -6.09 24.26 2.00
N ASN A 158 -6.87 24.07 3.06
CA ASN A 158 -8.32 24.00 2.93
C ASN A 158 -8.88 25.36 2.47
N ALA A 159 -9.67 25.34 1.39
CA ALA A 159 -10.32 26.53 0.84
C ALA A 159 -11.50 27.06 1.68
N ASP A 160 -12.07 26.27 2.60
CA ASP A 160 -13.09 26.79 3.52
C ASP A 160 -12.46 27.71 4.58
N THR A 161 -12.74 29.00 4.48
CA THR A 161 -12.28 30.02 5.43
C THR A 161 -13.36 30.42 6.44
N THR A 162 -14.55 29.80 6.37
CA THR A 162 -15.72 30.22 7.16
C THR A 162 -15.78 29.63 8.56
N GLY A 163 -14.97 28.60 8.85
CA GLY A 163 -14.87 27.98 10.18
C GLY A 163 -16.12 27.20 10.57
N GLN A 164 -16.81 26.63 9.58
CA GLN A 164 -18.01 25.83 9.83
C GLN A 164 -17.70 24.60 10.68
N TYR A 165 -18.71 24.10 11.39
CA TYR A 165 -18.57 22.94 12.26
C TYR A 165 -17.50 23.12 13.37
N GLY A 166 -17.17 24.37 13.71
CA GLY A 166 -16.10 24.71 14.67
C GLY A 166 -14.69 24.43 14.14
N ALA A 167 -14.53 24.18 12.84
CA ALA A 167 -13.25 23.90 12.23
C ALA A 167 -12.35 25.16 12.23
N THR A 168 -11.05 24.98 12.42
CA THR A 168 -10.06 26.05 12.27
C THR A 168 -9.02 25.64 11.23
N VAL A 169 -8.83 26.45 10.20
CA VAL A 169 -7.84 26.20 9.16
C VAL A 169 -6.57 26.97 9.48
N THR A 170 -5.43 26.28 9.54
CA THR A 170 -4.12 26.89 9.75
C THR A 170 -3.09 26.19 8.86
N GLY A 171 -2.65 26.90 7.81
CA GLY A 171 -1.80 26.31 6.78
C GLY A 171 -2.49 25.12 6.11
N THR A 172 -1.83 23.96 6.09
CA THR A 172 -2.35 22.73 5.50
C THR A 172 -3.18 21.87 6.46
N ASN A 173 -3.46 22.37 7.68
CA ASN A 173 -4.17 21.62 8.70
C ASN A 173 -5.55 22.22 8.97
N THR A 174 -6.58 21.38 8.95
CA THR A 174 -7.93 21.71 9.42
C THR A 174 -8.16 21.05 10.77
N THR A 175 -8.24 21.83 11.85
CA THR A 175 -8.48 21.30 13.19
C THR A 175 -9.97 21.27 13.52
N ILE A 176 -10.45 20.19 14.12
CA ILE A 176 -11.86 20.02 14.50
C ILE A 176 -11.92 19.66 16.00
N PRO A 177 -12.73 20.38 16.80
CA PRO A 177 -12.87 20.12 18.23
C PRO A 177 -13.32 18.68 18.51
N ALA A 178 -12.76 18.03 19.54
CA ALA A 178 -13.08 16.66 19.92
C ALA A 178 -14.59 16.35 20.06
N ALA A 179 -15.41 17.32 20.50
CA ALA A 179 -16.87 17.17 20.62
C ALA A 179 -17.58 16.95 19.28
N ASN A 180 -16.98 17.45 18.20
CA ASN A 180 -17.51 17.40 16.84
C ASN A 180 -17.03 16.15 16.07
N TRP A 181 -16.24 15.27 16.71
CA TRP A 181 -15.85 13.97 16.15
C TRP A 181 -16.95 12.91 16.32
N ASN A 182 -18.05 13.14 15.61
CA ASN A 182 -19.24 12.31 15.59
C ASN A 182 -19.73 12.09 14.15
N GLU A 183 -20.85 11.40 13.96
CA GLU A 183 -21.43 11.10 12.64
C GLU A 183 -21.74 12.34 11.79
N GLY A 184 -21.95 13.52 12.42
CA GLY A 184 -22.15 14.79 11.73
C GLY A 184 -20.90 15.29 10.99
N LEU A 185 -19.74 14.71 11.26
CA LEU A 185 -18.50 15.04 10.57
C LEU A 185 -18.53 14.63 9.10
N PHE A 186 -19.20 13.53 8.75
CA PHE A 186 -19.24 13.03 7.36
C PHE A 186 -19.91 14.01 6.40
N PRO A 187 -21.10 14.56 6.70
CA PRO A 187 -21.68 15.66 5.91
C PRO A 187 -20.76 16.88 5.79
N PHE A 188 -20.07 17.25 6.88
CA PHE A 188 -19.11 18.36 6.86
C PHE A 188 -17.94 18.06 5.91
N LEU A 189 -17.29 16.90 6.02
CA LEU A 189 -16.18 16.51 5.15
C LEU A 189 -16.61 16.38 3.68
N GLN A 190 -17.85 15.97 3.41
CA GLN A 190 -18.40 15.98 2.07
C GLN A 190 -18.55 17.42 1.53
N MET A 191 -19.01 18.36 2.34
CA MET A 191 -19.06 19.78 1.98
C MET A 191 -17.66 20.34 1.75
N GLU A 192 -16.71 20.05 2.63
CA GLU A 192 -15.30 20.45 2.48
C GLU A 192 -14.72 19.93 1.17
N ALA A 193 -15.00 18.66 0.82
CA ALA A 193 -14.59 18.08 -0.46
C ALA A 193 -15.16 18.86 -1.65
N GLN A 194 -16.43 19.30 -1.59
CA GLN A 194 -17.04 20.13 -2.65
C GLN A 194 -16.40 21.52 -2.74
N ILE A 195 -16.16 22.19 -1.62
CA ILE A 195 -15.49 23.51 -1.56
C ILE A 195 -14.08 23.41 -2.17
N ASN A 196 -13.36 22.34 -1.87
CA ASN A 196 -12.03 22.07 -2.39
C ASN A 196 -12.02 21.44 -3.79
N ARG A 197 -13.20 21.29 -4.43
CA ARG A 197 -13.40 20.75 -5.78
C ARG A 197 -12.85 19.33 -5.98
N MET A 198 -12.94 18.50 -4.95
CA MET A 198 -12.59 17.08 -5.05
C MET A 198 -13.63 16.34 -5.90
N VAL A 199 -13.18 15.61 -6.91
CA VAL A 199 -14.08 14.90 -7.84
C VAL A 199 -14.60 13.61 -7.23
N ARG A 200 -13.71 12.84 -6.59
CA ARG A 200 -14.06 11.55 -5.99
C ARG A 200 -13.42 11.43 -4.60
N PRO A 201 -13.98 12.12 -3.59
CA PRO A 201 -13.39 12.16 -2.27
C PRO A 201 -13.62 10.84 -1.51
N TYR A 202 -12.63 10.44 -0.71
CA TYR A 202 -12.72 9.36 0.27
C TYR A 202 -11.93 9.72 1.52
N ILE A 203 -12.26 9.06 2.64
CA ILE A 203 -11.67 9.29 3.96
C ILE A 203 -10.71 8.16 4.30
N LEU A 204 -9.55 8.53 4.81
CA LEU A 204 -8.61 7.64 5.48
C LEU A 204 -8.58 8.04 6.96
N ASP A 205 -9.09 7.17 7.84
CA ASP A 205 -9.23 7.41 9.28
C ASP A 205 -8.34 6.51 10.12
N GLY A 206 -7.66 7.11 11.11
CA GLY A 206 -6.72 6.43 12.01
C GLY A 206 -7.33 5.71 13.21
N VAL A 207 -8.66 5.51 13.27
CA VAL A 207 -9.47 4.87 14.33
C VAL A 207 -9.45 5.56 15.70
N GLN A 208 -8.34 6.20 16.07
CA GLN A 208 -8.12 6.92 17.34
C GLN A 208 -9.11 8.06 17.57
N ASN A 209 -9.73 8.54 16.49
CA ASN A 209 -10.73 9.60 16.55
C ASN A 209 -12.10 9.11 17.04
N GLY A 210 -12.33 7.80 17.09
CA GLY A 210 -13.55 7.16 17.60
C GLY A 210 -14.64 6.98 16.55
N LEU A 211 -14.41 7.39 15.30
CA LEU A 211 -15.37 7.25 14.21
C LEU A 211 -15.62 5.78 13.84
N TYR A 212 -14.58 4.95 13.89
CA TYR A 212 -14.72 3.51 13.62
C TYR A 212 -15.71 2.81 14.58
N LEU A 213 -15.55 3.03 15.89
CA LEU A 213 -16.45 2.44 16.89
C LEU A 213 -17.90 2.93 16.71
N ARG A 214 -18.08 4.20 16.36
CA ARG A 214 -19.40 4.76 16.04
C ARG A 214 -20.01 4.12 14.80
N ARG A 215 -19.21 3.91 13.74
CA ARG A 215 -19.64 3.18 12.53
C ARG A 215 -20.06 1.75 12.86
N LEU A 216 -19.25 1.02 13.63
CA LEU A 216 -19.57 -0.34 14.07
C LEU A 216 -20.85 -0.40 14.90
N ASN A 217 -21.11 0.60 15.74
CA ASN A 217 -22.35 0.69 16.50
C ASN A 217 -23.55 1.07 15.64
N ALA A 218 -23.37 1.79 14.52
CA ALA A 218 -24.46 2.17 13.63
C ALA A 218 -24.97 1.02 12.76
N ILE A 219 -24.09 0.11 12.32
CA ILE A 219 -24.43 -1.02 11.42
C ILE A 219 -25.50 -1.99 11.99
N PRO A 220 -25.32 -2.64 13.15
CA PRO A 220 -26.28 -3.62 13.67
C PRO A 220 -27.61 -2.98 14.08
N ASN A 221 -27.57 -1.67 14.25
CA ASN A 221 -28.63 -0.84 14.79
C ASN A 221 -29.41 -0.08 13.70
N ALA A 222 -29.05 -0.27 12.44
CA ALA A 222 -29.66 0.35 11.26
C ALA A 222 -31.19 0.18 11.17
N LEU A 223 -31.73 -0.84 11.82
CA LEU A 223 -33.17 -1.11 11.87
C LEU A 223 -33.93 -0.09 12.74
N ASN A 224 -33.26 0.54 13.71
CA ASN A 224 -33.83 1.61 14.53
C ASN A 224 -33.78 2.95 13.76
N ASP A 225 -34.87 3.71 13.78
CA ASP A 225 -35.02 4.92 12.96
C ASP A 225 -33.90 5.97 13.20
N SER A 226 -33.49 6.19 14.46
CA SER A 226 -32.42 7.14 14.78
C SER A 226 -31.03 6.68 14.30
N GLN A 227 -30.77 5.38 14.28
CA GLN A 227 -29.46 4.83 13.93
C GLN A 227 -29.35 4.58 12.41
N ARG A 228 -30.49 4.50 11.71
CA ARG A 228 -30.55 4.56 10.24
C ARG A 228 -29.99 5.86 9.69
N ASP A 229 -30.32 7.01 10.30
CA ASP A 229 -29.74 8.31 9.92
C ASP A 229 -28.23 8.37 10.16
N GLN A 230 -27.76 7.84 11.30
CA GLN A 230 -26.33 7.78 11.59
C GLN A 230 -25.57 6.92 10.57
N GLN A 231 -26.11 5.74 10.23
CA GLN A 231 -25.50 4.89 9.22
C GLN A 231 -25.50 5.57 7.84
N ALA A 232 -26.59 6.26 7.47
CA ALA A 232 -26.68 7.00 6.22
C ALA A 232 -25.58 8.07 6.13
N LYS A 233 -25.28 8.77 7.23
CA LYS A 233 -24.17 9.74 7.31
C LYS A 233 -22.81 9.10 7.07
N PHE A 234 -22.53 7.95 7.69
CA PHE A 234 -21.28 7.21 7.46
C PHE A 234 -21.11 6.71 6.01
N ASN A 235 -22.21 6.60 5.26
CA ASN A 235 -22.21 6.16 3.86
C ASN A 235 -22.14 7.31 2.84
N LEU A 236 -22.11 8.57 3.29
CA LEU A 236 -22.06 9.74 2.39
C LEU A 236 -20.75 9.85 1.60
N ILE A 237 -19.66 9.40 2.21
CA ILE A 237 -18.32 9.39 1.65
C ILE A 237 -17.66 8.08 2.04
N GLU A 238 -16.97 7.47 1.07
CA GLU A 238 -16.25 6.23 1.28
C GLU A 238 -15.17 6.45 2.34
N ALA A 239 -15.10 5.57 3.35
CA ALA A 239 -14.18 5.70 4.46
C ALA A 239 -13.51 4.37 4.80
N VAL A 240 -12.19 4.41 4.90
CA VAL A 240 -11.35 3.29 5.32
C VAL A 240 -10.72 3.62 6.67
N PHE A 241 -10.74 2.61 7.54
CA PHE A 241 -10.36 2.71 8.94
C PHE A 241 -9.14 1.83 9.18
N ASP A 242 -8.00 2.44 9.50
CA ASP A 242 -6.73 1.73 9.71
C ASP A 242 -5.98 2.28 10.93
N TYR A 243 -6.21 1.66 12.07
CA TYR A 243 -5.55 2.05 13.31
C TYR A 243 -4.03 1.85 13.27
N PHE A 244 -3.59 0.71 12.74
CA PHE A 244 -2.22 0.24 12.91
C PHE A 244 -1.26 1.06 12.08
N THR A 245 -1.60 1.32 10.82
CA THR A 245 -0.75 2.09 9.92
C THR A 245 -0.65 3.56 10.36
N PHE A 246 -1.77 4.18 10.78
CA PHE A 246 -1.76 5.57 11.29
C PHE A 246 -0.93 5.73 12.56
N ALA A 247 -1.09 4.81 13.52
CA ALA A 247 -0.31 4.82 14.74
C ALA A 247 1.19 4.66 14.46
N ALA A 248 1.57 3.72 13.59
CA ALA A 248 2.95 3.49 13.18
C ALA A 248 3.55 4.70 12.42
N ALA A 249 2.72 5.43 11.65
CA ALA A 249 3.12 6.65 10.94
C ALA A 249 3.28 7.88 11.85
N GLY A 250 2.93 7.77 13.13
CA GLY A 250 2.91 8.91 14.05
C GLY A 250 1.79 9.91 13.75
N LEU A 251 0.77 9.51 12.99
CA LEU A 251 -0.37 10.33 12.60
C LEU A 251 -1.53 10.15 13.58
N VAL A 252 -1.25 10.44 14.84
CA VAL A 252 -2.23 10.44 15.92
C VAL A 252 -3.24 11.56 15.69
N ASN A 253 -4.52 11.29 15.96
CA ASN A 253 -5.61 12.27 15.84
C ASN A 253 -5.73 12.92 14.45
N THR A 254 -5.18 12.30 13.41
CA THR A 254 -5.13 12.85 12.06
C THR A 254 -5.86 11.93 11.12
N ASP A 255 -6.73 12.49 10.30
CA ASP A 255 -7.38 11.81 9.18
C ASP A 255 -7.16 12.60 7.89
N PHE A 256 -7.40 11.94 6.75
CA PHE A 256 -7.30 12.56 5.44
C PHE A 256 -8.60 12.45 4.68
N VAL A 257 -8.97 13.52 3.98
CA VAL A 257 -9.92 13.46 2.85
C VAL A 257 -9.10 13.57 1.58
N VAL A 258 -9.18 12.56 0.73
CA VAL A 258 -8.35 12.44 -0.47
C VAL A 258 -9.24 12.35 -1.69
N ASP A 259 -8.93 13.12 -2.73
CA ASP A 259 -9.52 12.94 -4.06
C ASP A 259 -8.83 11.78 -4.77
N GLY A 260 -9.60 10.83 -5.31
CA GLY A 260 -9.09 9.70 -6.10
C GLY A 260 -8.25 10.09 -7.31
N THR A 261 -8.28 11.35 -7.72
CA THR A 261 -7.42 11.84 -8.81
C THR A 261 -6.12 12.50 -8.37
N ALA A 262 -6.00 12.86 -7.09
CA ALA A 262 -4.89 13.68 -6.61
C ALA A 262 -3.61 12.88 -6.37
N VAL A 263 -3.75 11.60 -6.05
CA VAL A 263 -2.63 10.72 -5.72
C VAL A 263 -2.69 9.42 -6.51
N ALA A 264 -1.52 8.84 -6.77
CA ALA A 264 -1.40 7.55 -7.42
C ALA A 264 -0.26 6.76 -6.79
N PHE A 265 -0.51 5.50 -6.45
CA PHE A 265 0.54 4.60 -6.05
C PHE A 265 1.24 4.03 -7.28
N ALA A 266 2.56 4.02 -7.23
CA ALA A 266 3.41 3.46 -8.27
C ALA A 266 4.44 2.53 -7.64
N ALA A 267 4.62 1.36 -8.25
CA ALA A 267 5.66 0.43 -7.90
C ALA A 267 6.29 -0.17 -9.15
N ARG A 268 7.57 -0.47 -9.08
CA ARG A 268 8.34 -1.10 -10.14
C ARG A 268 9.33 -2.09 -9.53
N ASN A 269 9.38 -3.28 -10.12
CA ASN A 269 10.30 -4.33 -9.70
C ASN A 269 11.60 -4.25 -10.51
N GLN A 270 12.66 -4.79 -9.94
CA GLN A 270 13.93 -4.95 -10.62
C GLN A 270 13.88 -6.15 -11.57
N TYR A 271 13.21 -7.22 -11.16
CA TYR A 271 13.10 -8.46 -11.92
C TYR A 271 11.71 -8.64 -12.55
N ALA A 272 11.67 -9.30 -13.70
CA ALA A 272 10.42 -9.60 -14.39
C ALA A 272 9.63 -10.71 -13.66
N VAL A 273 8.31 -10.61 -13.69
CA VAL A 273 7.42 -11.62 -13.08
C VAL A 273 7.62 -12.96 -13.78
N GLY A 274 7.94 -14.00 -13.00
CA GLY A 274 8.14 -15.35 -13.51
C GLY A 274 9.53 -15.63 -14.12
N ALA A 275 10.41 -14.63 -14.20
CA ALA A 275 11.81 -14.86 -14.54
C ALA A 275 12.52 -15.42 -13.30
N VAL A 276 13.03 -16.64 -13.40
CA VAL A 276 13.98 -17.19 -12.43
C VAL A 276 15.36 -17.05 -13.07
N GLU A 277 16.16 -16.13 -12.55
CA GLU A 277 17.55 -15.97 -13.00
C GLU A 277 18.48 -16.59 -11.95
N SER A 278 19.51 -17.31 -12.40
CA SER A 278 20.53 -17.87 -11.51
C SER A 278 21.87 -17.24 -11.89
N PRO A 279 22.15 -15.99 -11.43
CA PRO A 279 23.37 -15.29 -11.80
C PRO A 279 24.64 -16.05 -11.37
N GLN A 280 24.53 -16.88 -10.33
CA GLN A 280 25.59 -17.79 -9.87
C GLN A 280 25.00 -19.14 -9.47
N ALA A 281 25.84 -20.16 -9.28
CA ALA A 281 25.41 -21.52 -8.96
C ALA A 281 24.69 -21.62 -7.58
N ASP A 282 24.93 -20.65 -6.70
CA ASP A 282 24.43 -20.55 -5.34
C ASP A 282 23.53 -19.32 -5.12
N HIS A 283 23.17 -18.62 -6.20
CA HIS A 283 22.37 -17.39 -6.17
C HIS A 283 21.23 -17.49 -7.19
N THR A 284 20.00 -17.37 -6.72
CA THR A 284 18.79 -17.36 -7.54
C THR A 284 17.96 -16.12 -7.22
N VAL A 285 17.46 -15.44 -8.25
CA VAL A 285 16.58 -14.28 -8.13
C VAL A 285 15.27 -14.53 -8.87
N PHE A 286 14.16 -14.06 -8.29
CA PHE A 286 12.82 -14.17 -8.87
C PHE A 286 11.87 -13.14 -8.25
N ALA A 287 10.77 -12.82 -8.92
CA ALA A 287 9.72 -11.96 -8.37
C ALA A 287 8.47 -12.78 -7.96
N ILE A 288 7.91 -12.48 -6.79
CA ILE A 288 6.64 -13.05 -6.32
C ILE A 288 5.57 -11.95 -6.18
N PRO A 289 4.29 -12.25 -6.42
CA PRO A 289 3.22 -11.28 -6.16
C PRO A 289 3.14 -10.97 -4.66
N GLY A 290 2.95 -9.70 -4.32
CA GLY A 290 2.51 -9.26 -3.00
C GLY A 290 1.17 -9.90 -2.60
N ALA A 291 0.91 -10.07 -1.31
CA ALA A 291 -0.38 -10.57 -0.82
C ALA A 291 -1.28 -9.38 -0.48
N ILE A 292 -2.36 -9.15 -1.22
CA ILE A 292 -3.30 -8.10 -0.83
C ILE A 292 -4.17 -8.63 0.31
N SER A 293 -4.30 -7.83 1.38
CA SER A 293 -5.37 -8.01 2.36
C SER A 293 -6.71 -7.95 1.63
N GLN A 294 -7.46 -9.06 1.64
CA GLN A 294 -8.82 -9.05 1.12
C GLN A 294 -9.58 -7.97 1.88
N GLY A 295 -10.12 -6.97 1.15
CA GLY A 295 -11.16 -6.13 1.73
C GLY A 295 -12.27 -7.03 2.28
N MET A 296 -12.98 -6.58 3.32
CA MET A 296 -14.00 -7.35 4.04
C MET A 296 -15.06 -8.03 3.14
N ASP A 297 -15.18 -7.61 1.87
CA ASP A 297 -16.12 -8.16 0.89
C ASP A 297 -15.63 -9.39 0.11
N GLY A 298 -14.39 -9.88 0.32
CA GLY A 298 -13.93 -11.18 -0.19
C GLY A 298 -13.87 -11.35 -1.73
N GLN A 299 -14.10 -10.30 -2.53
CA GLN A 299 -14.28 -10.43 -3.98
C GLN A 299 -13.03 -10.25 -4.87
N ASN A 300 -11.86 -9.83 -4.35
CA ASN A 300 -10.66 -9.61 -5.17
C ASN A 300 -9.49 -10.49 -4.73
N VAL A 301 -9.58 -11.79 -5.05
CA VAL A 301 -8.46 -12.73 -4.89
C VAL A 301 -7.72 -12.82 -6.22
N GLY A 302 -6.76 -11.91 -6.51
CA GLY A 302 -5.86 -12.18 -7.64
C GLY A 302 -4.98 -11.07 -8.21
N THR A 303 -5.29 -9.79 -8.06
CA THR A 303 -4.50 -8.72 -8.72
C THR A 303 -3.49 -8.12 -7.76
N SER A 304 -2.28 -8.65 -7.71
CA SER A 304 -1.18 -8.09 -6.91
C SER A 304 -0.90 -6.61 -7.26
N LEU A 305 -0.81 -5.72 -6.26
CA LEU A 305 -0.50 -4.29 -6.47
C LEU A 305 0.92 -4.07 -6.97
N PHE A 306 1.83 -4.93 -6.53
CA PHE A 306 3.26 -4.92 -6.85
C PHE A 306 3.82 -6.32 -6.72
N ASN A 307 5.03 -6.55 -7.23
CA ASN A 307 5.74 -7.78 -6.91
C ASN A 307 6.86 -7.47 -5.93
N ILE A 308 7.35 -8.51 -5.27
CA ILE A 308 8.46 -8.46 -4.35
C ILE A 308 9.56 -9.28 -5.00
N ASP A 309 10.70 -8.65 -5.21
CA ASP A 309 11.91 -9.30 -5.67
C ASP A 309 12.47 -10.15 -4.54
N VAL A 310 12.86 -11.37 -4.85
CA VAL A 310 13.39 -12.34 -3.90
C VAL A 310 14.73 -12.83 -4.41
N GLU A 311 15.77 -12.60 -3.61
CA GLU A 311 17.08 -13.16 -3.83
C GLU A 311 17.32 -14.29 -2.83
N VAL A 312 17.76 -15.44 -3.32
CA VAL A 312 18.09 -16.60 -2.50
C VAL A 312 19.55 -16.94 -2.70
N GLN A 313 20.31 -16.89 -1.62
CA GLN A 313 21.73 -17.22 -1.63
C GLN A 313 22.07 -18.31 -0.62
N ARG A 314 22.78 -19.35 -1.05
CA ARG A 314 23.30 -20.37 -0.13
C ARG A 314 24.62 -19.93 0.49
N LYS A 315 24.69 -19.88 1.81
CA LYS A 315 25.90 -19.53 2.57
C LYS A 315 26.36 -20.67 3.47
N CYS A 316 27.67 -20.82 3.62
CA CYS A 316 28.30 -21.72 4.58
C CYS A 316 28.93 -20.89 5.71
N GLU A 317 28.51 -21.14 6.94
CA GLU A 317 29.12 -20.52 8.12
C GLU A 317 29.86 -21.60 8.93
N THR A 318 31.01 -21.24 9.49
CA THR A 318 31.75 -22.11 10.42
C THR A 318 31.36 -21.74 11.84
N VAL A 319 30.76 -22.66 12.58
CA VAL A 319 30.30 -22.42 13.95
C VAL A 319 31.05 -23.33 14.91
N THR A 320 31.64 -22.73 15.96
CA THR A 320 32.27 -23.47 17.04
C THR A 320 31.31 -23.58 18.21
N ARG A 321 30.93 -24.80 18.60
CA ARG A 321 30.06 -25.06 19.76
C ARG A 321 30.67 -26.16 20.62
N ALA A 322 30.83 -25.89 21.93
CA ALA A 322 31.42 -26.82 22.89
C ALA A 322 32.79 -27.39 22.43
N GLY A 323 33.65 -26.54 21.87
CA GLY A 323 34.99 -26.93 21.41
C GLY A 323 35.04 -27.72 20.09
N ARG A 324 33.90 -27.94 19.42
CA ARG A 324 33.85 -28.54 18.08
C ARG A 324 33.48 -27.51 17.04
N THR A 325 34.26 -27.47 15.95
CA THR A 325 34.01 -26.63 14.78
C THR A 325 33.21 -27.41 13.75
N VAL A 326 31.99 -26.94 13.44
CA VAL A 326 31.11 -27.55 12.44
C VAL A 326 30.76 -26.54 11.35
N LYS A 327 30.67 -27.01 10.11
CA LYS A 327 30.13 -26.21 8.99
C LYS A 327 28.62 -26.31 8.97
N ARG A 328 27.92 -25.18 8.93
CA ARG A 328 26.47 -25.09 8.78
C ARG A 328 26.14 -24.38 7.48
N TRP A 329 25.15 -24.90 6.77
CA TRP A 329 24.67 -24.34 5.52
C TRP A 329 23.33 -23.63 5.77
N PHE A 330 23.16 -22.46 5.16
CA PHE A 330 21.94 -21.68 5.23
C PHE A 330 21.52 -21.24 3.85
N ASP A 331 20.22 -21.25 3.60
CA ASP A 331 19.63 -20.50 2.50
C ASP A 331 19.18 -19.16 3.09
N VAL A 332 19.74 -18.07 2.56
CA VAL A 332 19.39 -16.70 2.90
C VAL A 332 18.38 -16.22 1.87
N TYR A 333 17.23 -15.76 2.32
CA TYR A 333 16.18 -15.20 1.50
C TYR A 333 16.14 -13.70 1.79
N ASP A 334 16.40 -12.88 0.78
CA ASP A 334 16.27 -11.43 0.82
C ASP A 334 15.08 -11.01 -0.03
N PHE A 335 14.18 -10.23 0.56
CA PHE A 335 12.98 -9.74 -0.08
C PHE A 335 13.10 -8.25 -0.24
N THR A 336 12.85 -7.75 -1.44
CA THR A 336 12.98 -6.34 -1.76
C THR A 336 11.78 -5.87 -2.58
N LEU A 337 11.14 -4.78 -2.14
CA LEU A 337 10.29 -3.94 -2.97
C LEU A 337 11.15 -2.74 -3.38
N PRO A 338 11.78 -2.77 -4.56
CA PRO A 338 12.95 -1.93 -4.82
C PRO A 338 12.58 -0.48 -5.09
N TYR A 339 11.47 -0.24 -5.80
CA TYR A 339 11.05 1.08 -6.20
C TYR A 339 9.55 1.23 -6.04
N PHE A 340 9.14 2.08 -5.11
CA PHE A 340 7.75 2.50 -4.99
C PHE A 340 7.65 3.93 -4.48
N ASP A 341 6.52 4.57 -4.74
CA ASP A 341 6.21 5.90 -4.21
C ASP A 341 4.72 6.19 -4.31
N LEU A 342 4.30 7.21 -3.54
CA LEU A 342 3.02 7.87 -3.74
C LEU A 342 3.28 9.12 -4.55
N LEU A 343 2.67 9.19 -5.72
CA LEU A 343 2.81 10.27 -6.68
C LEU A 343 1.65 11.23 -6.50
N HIS A 344 1.90 12.52 -6.71
CA HIS A 344 0.91 13.59 -6.56
C HIS A 344 0.76 14.31 -7.90
N ASP A 345 -0.47 14.58 -8.31
CA ASP A 345 -0.76 15.32 -9.54
C ASP A 345 -0.34 16.80 -9.38
N PRO A 346 0.68 17.28 -10.12
CA PRO A 346 1.13 18.66 -9.99
C PRO A 346 0.25 19.68 -10.75
N TYR A 347 -0.63 19.23 -11.64
CA TYR A 347 -1.19 20.07 -12.71
C TYR A 347 -2.69 20.35 -12.61
N ARG A 348 -3.46 19.55 -11.87
CA ARG A 348 -4.93 19.59 -11.99
C ARG A 348 -5.64 20.86 -11.51
N LEU A 349 -4.98 21.74 -10.77
CA LEU A 349 -5.69 22.80 -10.04
C LEU A 349 -5.10 24.19 -10.22
N GLY A 350 -4.74 24.57 -11.46
CA GLY A 350 -4.80 25.94 -12.02
C GLY A 350 -4.45 27.17 -11.16
N GLY A 351 -3.65 27.02 -10.10
CA GLY A 351 -3.52 28.01 -9.02
C GLY A 351 -3.35 27.37 -7.65
N SER A 352 -2.09 27.23 -7.23
CA SER A 352 -1.45 26.95 -5.92
C SER A 352 -2.17 26.52 -4.62
N THR A 353 -3.49 26.31 -4.53
CA THR A 353 -4.14 26.05 -3.21
C THR A 353 -4.82 24.69 -3.07
N ASN A 354 -5.33 24.10 -4.14
CA ASN A 354 -6.07 22.85 -4.02
C ASN A 354 -5.14 21.69 -4.40
N THR A 355 -4.78 20.84 -3.43
CA THR A 355 -3.91 19.67 -3.68
C THR A 355 -4.71 18.37 -3.82
N GLY A 356 -6.03 18.43 -3.62
CA GLY A 356 -6.89 17.24 -3.56
C GLY A 356 -6.62 16.33 -2.36
N VAL A 357 -5.85 16.78 -1.38
CA VAL A 357 -5.63 16.09 -0.10
C VAL A 357 -5.87 17.09 1.04
N LEU A 358 -6.85 16.83 1.88
CA LEU A 358 -7.11 17.61 3.09
C LEU A 358 -6.68 16.82 4.31
N LYS A 359 -5.87 17.45 5.16
CA LYS A 359 -5.52 16.92 6.48
C LYS A 359 -6.45 17.49 7.54
N VAL A 360 -7.09 16.60 8.29
CA VAL A 360 -8.01 16.94 9.36
C VAL A 360 -7.46 16.43 10.69
N THR A 361 -7.36 17.30 11.69
CA THR A 361 -6.79 16.95 13.00
C THR A 361 -7.80 17.16 14.12
N LYS A 362 -7.93 16.17 15.01
CA LYS A 362 -8.71 16.28 16.24
C LYS A 362 -7.94 17.07 17.31
N VAL A 363 -8.58 18.08 17.88
CA VAL A 363 -8.03 18.93 18.95
C VAL A 363 -8.86 18.93 20.22
#